data_AF-A0A1F4VZY8-F1
#
_entry.id   AF-A0A1F4VZY8-F1
#
_cell.length_a   1.000
_cell.length_b   1.000
_cell.length_c   1.000
_cell.angle_alpha   90.00
_cell.angle_beta   90.00
_cell.angle_gamma   90.00
#
_symmetry.space_group_name_H-M   'P 1'
#
loop_
_entity.id
_entity.type
_entity.pdbx_description
1 polymer ?
#
loop_
_entity_poly.entity_id
_entity_poly.type
_entity_poly.pdbx_seq_one_letter_code
_entity_poly.pdbx_strand_id
1 'polypeptide(L)'
;MKKILFTVMGVLLLVLGSVFLYIKLSTKEETVPTTKNDTSETLNNEKEYIFEELGISLTVPQELHVIKSPNFNAETGKLESYNFYIQNYGYEGGPSTGDFQIYGLYQPDLPEIILDDIAEMKIDTENYMNVKEFSAGPLQGYEAQQKGERPNYIYSLLLNGRILRIAVSQGTAENKIAAEKILKTLKVLQTVQVGEGAEVPEMGGVFNFTYPNGWKLSKEINGVVVTSPDYQISEGFPVLEEGAELAVYTKKTTVATINEDLSNNPITSKIPNKVDTIVAEQNAIRYEYGYEGVNAVMTEFIKDGTKYSLRYRFVGENSKSAYMGAYEEMLRTFEFL
;
A
#
# COMPACT_ATOMS: atom_id res chain seq x y z
N MET A 1 73.58 -0.14 45.29
CA MET A 1 72.90 -0.76 44.13
C MET A 1 71.55 -1.39 44.44
N LYS A 2 71.36 -2.16 45.52
CA LYS A 2 70.04 -2.76 45.85
C LYS A 2 68.91 -1.74 46.08
N LYS A 3 69.15 -0.61 46.76
CA LYS A 3 68.11 0.39 47.07
C LYS A 3 67.53 1.11 45.84
N ILE A 4 68.36 1.41 44.83
CA ILE A 4 67.91 2.08 43.59
C ILE A 4 67.05 1.14 42.75
N LEU A 5 67.38 -0.16 42.73
CA LEU A 5 66.60 -1.18 42.04
C LEU A 5 65.19 -1.34 42.65
N PHE A 6 65.06 -1.27 43.98
CA PHE A 6 63.75 -1.30 44.66
C PHE A 6 62.91 -0.05 44.42
N THR A 7 63.53 1.13 44.31
CA THR A 7 62.80 2.38 44.04
C THR A 7 62.31 2.47 42.60
N VAL A 8 63.13 2.06 41.62
CA VAL A 8 62.73 2.02 40.21
C VAL A 8 61.65 0.96 39.96
N MET A 9 61.74 -0.20 40.61
CA MET A 9 60.74 -1.26 40.52
C MET A 9 59.41 -0.89 41.21
N GLY A 10 59.46 -0.13 42.30
CA GLY A 10 58.27 0.39 42.98
C GLY A 10 57.49 1.43 42.17
N VAL A 11 58.20 2.33 41.47
CA VAL A 11 57.57 3.33 40.59
C VAL A 11 56.97 2.66 39.33
N LEU A 12 57.66 1.65 38.78
CA LEU A 12 57.14 0.87 37.64
C LEU A 12 55.85 0.11 38.01
N LEU A 13 55.78 -0.45 39.23
CA LEU A 13 54.60 -1.16 39.74
C LEU A 13 53.41 -0.21 39.99
N LEU A 14 53.65 1.04 40.40
CA LEU A 14 52.58 2.04 40.58
C LEU A 14 51.96 2.50 39.26
N VAL A 15 52.78 2.65 38.21
CA VAL A 15 52.30 3.01 36.86
C VAL A 15 51.63 1.83 36.17
N LEU A 16 52.22 0.63 36.23
CA LEU A 16 51.60 -0.58 35.65
C LEU A 16 50.34 -1.01 36.40
N GLY A 17 50.29 -0.83 37.73
CA GLY A 17 49.12 -1.13 38.54
C GLY A 17 47.92 -0.23 38.23
N SER A 18 48.15 1.06 37.96
CA SER A 18 47.08 2.01 37.60
C SER A 18 46.58 1.80 36.17
N VAL A 19 47.45 1.44 35.21
CA VAL A 19 47.05 1.04 33.85
C VAL A 19 46.27 -0.29 33.86
N PHE A 20 46.70 -1.27 34.67
CA PHE A 20 46.00 -2.54 34.83
C PHE A 20 44.61 -2.36 35.48
N LEU A 21 44.48 -1.49 36.48
CA LEU A 21 43.18 -1.13 37.08
C LEU A 21 42.27 -0.40 36.11
N TYR A 22 42.79 0.50 35.27
CA TYR A 22 42.02 1.21 34.25
C TYR A 22 41.50 0.27 33.15
N ILE A 23 42.34 -0.67 32.68
CA ILE A 23 41.92 -1.72 31.74
C ILE A 23 40.87 -2.61 32.41
N LYS A 24 41.09 -3.07 33.65
CA LYS A 24 40.15 -3.95 34.36
C LYS A 24 38.82 -3.28 34.73
N LEU A 25 38.80 -1.96 34.93
CA LEU A 25 37.57 -1.17 35.14
C LEU A 25 36.87 -0.80 33.83
N SER A 26 37.60 -0.68 32.71
CA SER A 26 37.04 -0.39 31.39
C SER A 26 36.67 -1.65 30.58
N THR A 27 37.14 -2.83 31.00
CA THR A 27 36.78 -4.15 30.43
C THR A 27 36.07 -5.01 31.47
N LYS A 28 35.00 -4.44 32.04
CA LYS A 28 33.98 -5.24 32.70
C LYS A 28 33.13 -5.87 31.60
N GLU A 29 33.49 -7.09 31.20
CA GLU A 29 32.54 -7.98 30.52
C GLU A 29 31.32 -8.10 31.43
N GLU A 30 30.17 -7.65 30.93
CA GLU A 30 28.89 -8.03 31.53
C GLU A 30 28.72 -9.53 31.31
N THR A 31 28.77 -10.28 32.42
CA THR A 31 28.32 -11.67 32.47
C THR A 31 26.86 -11.73 32.01
N VAL A 32 26.67 -12.35 30.86
CA VAL A 32 25.39 -12.85 30.34
C VAL A 32 24.66 -13.62 31.43
N PRO A 33 23.44 -13.21 31.84
CA PRO A 33 22.53 -14.12 32.51
C PRO A 33 22.00 -15.08 31.45
N THR A 34 22.28 -16.38 31.60
CA THR A 34 21.63 -17.45 30.84
C THR A 34 20.12 -17.36 31.03
N THR A 35 19.46 -16.66 30.12
CA THR A 35 18.02 -16.72 29.92
C THR A 35 17.82 -17.47 28.61
N LYS A 36 16.91 -18.44 28.66
CA LYS A 36 16.56 -19.39 27.61
C LYS A 36 16.59 -18.77 26.21
N ASN A 37 17.00 -19.58 25.23
CA ASN A 37 16.68 -19.41 23.82
C ASN A 37 15.16 -19.24 23.67
N ASP A 38 14.69 -18.00 23.73
CA ASP A 38 13.57 -17.55 22.92
C ASP A 38 14.19 -16.70 21.81
N THR A 39 14.11 -17.24 20.60
CA THR A 39 14.20 -16.49 19.36
C THR A 39 13.35 -15.24 19.49
N SER A 40 13.98 -14.13 19.86
CA SER A 40 13.43 -12.79 19.68
C SER A 40 13.27 -12.62 18.17
N GLU A 41 12.08 -12.92 17.68
CA GLU A 41 11.56 -12.34 16.45
C GLU A 41 11.98 -10.87 16.43
N THR A 42 12.79 -10.49 15.45
CA THR A 42 12.91 -9.10 15.07
C THR A 42 11.50 -8.74 14.60
N LEU A 43 10.70 -8.13 15.47
CA LEU A 43 9.41 -7.56 15.10
C LEU A 43 9.67 -6.68 13.87
N ASN A 44 9.23 -7.15 12.70
CA ASN A 44 9.21 -6.35 11.49
C ASN A 44 8.26 -5.18 11.76
N ASN A 45 8.80 -4.05 12.24
CA ASN A 45 8.08 -2.80 12.49
C ASN A 45 7.70 -2.08 11.18
N GLU A 46 7.45 -2.83 10.12
CA GLU A 46 7.06 -2.33 8.81
C GLU A 46 5.71 -2.95 8.46
N LYS A 47 4.82 -2.16 7.85
CA LYS A 47 3.49 -2.58 7.42
C LYS A 47 3.30 -2.27 5.95
N GLU A 48 2.72 -3.21 5.19
CA GLU A 48 2.35 -2.96 3.81
C GLU A 48 1.05 -2.15 3.76
N TYR A 49 1.06 -1.09 2.96
CA TYR A 49 -0.09 -0.25 2.64
C TYR A 49 -0.34 -0.35 1.14
N ILE A 50 -1.55 -0.79 0.78
CA ILE A 50 -2.05 -0.78 -0.59
C ILE A 50 -2.60 0.62 -0.89
N PHE A 51 -2.35 1.19 -2.06
CA PHE A 51 -2.99 2.40 -2.57
C PHE A 51 -3.89 1.97 -3.72
N GLU A 52 -5.14 1.67 -3.37
CA GLU A 52 -6.10 0.90 -4.13
C GLU A 52 -6.30 1.51 -5.53
N GLU A 53 -6.59 2.80 -5.58
CA GLU A 53 -6.87 3.57 -6.79
C GLU A 53 -5.65 3.71 -7.72
N LEU A 54 -4.44 3.48 -7.21
CA LEU A 54 -3.20 3.51 -8.00
C LEU A 54 -2.76 2.12 -8.46
N GLY A 55 -3.31 1.06 -7.85
CA GLY A 55 -2.82 -0.30 -8.06
C GLY A 55 -1.37 -0.49 -7.61
N ILE A 56 -0.95 0.16 -6.53
CA ILE A 56 0.42 0.01 -5.97
C ILE A 56 0.38 -0.36 -4.49
N SER A 57 1.45 -0.94 -3.96
CA SER A 57 1.69 -1.05 -2.52
C SER A 57 3.05 -0.50 -2.12
N LEU A 58 3.16 -0.01 -0.89
CA LEU A 58 4.41 0.39 -0.23
C LEU A 58 4.51 -0.25 1.14
N THR A 59 5.71 -0.68 1.52
CA THR A 59 6.04 -1.08 2.88
C THR A 59 6.54 0.14 3.65
N VAL A 60 5.82 0.49 4.71
CA VAL A 60 6.00 1.71 5.49
C VAL A 60 6.29 1.37 6.96
N PRO A 61 7.30 1.99 7.59
CA PRO A 61 7.53 1.86 9.04
C PRO A 61 6.28 2.21 9.85
N GLN A 62 5.94 1.40 10.86
CA GLN A 62 4.70 1.54 11.63
C GLN A 62 4.61 2.86 12.43
N GLU A 63 5.74 3.49 12.71
CA GLU A 63 5.81 4.81 13.34
C GLU A 63 5.37 5.96 12.42
N LEU A 64 5.27 5.72 11.10
CA LEU A 64 4.77 6.68 10.13
C LEU A 64 3.28 6.48 9.89
N HIS A 65 2.57 7.59 9.77
CA HIS A 65 1.16 7.59 9.46
C HIS A 65 0.93 7.72 7.95
N VAL A 66 0.04 6.89 7.41
CA VAL A 66 -0.33 6.88 5.99
C VAL A 66 -1.73 7.45 5.82
N ILE A 67 -1.85 8.52 5.05
CA ILE A 67 -3.13 9.15 4.68
C ILE A 67 -3.36 8.93 3.19
N LYS A 68 -4.53 8.41 2.84
CA LYS A 68 -4.99 8.24 1.46
C LYS A 68 -6.13 9.22 1.21
N SER A 69 -6.06 9.95 0.11
CA SER A 69 -7.02 11.00 -0.21
C SER A 69 -7.37 10.95 -1.71
N PRO A 70 -8.22 10.00 -2.12
CA PRO A 70 -8.80 10.02 -3.45
C PRO A 70 -9.75 11.21 -3.60
N ASN A 71 -9.69 11.89 -4.75
CA ASN A 71 -10.62 12.93 -5.13
C ASN A 71 -11.42 12.46 -6.34
N PHE A 72 -12.73 12.37 -6.17
CA PHE A 72 -13.65 11.96 -7.21
C PHE A 72 -14.42 13.17 -7.72
N ASN A 73 -14.64 13.22 -9.03
CA ASN A 73 -15.54 14.17 -9.66
C ASN A 73 -16.95 13.92 -9.13
N ALA A 74 -17.58 14.95 -8.56
CA ALA A 74 -18.89 14.81 -7.93
C ALA A 74 -20.03 14.47 -8.90
N GLU A 75 -19.87 14.78 -10.20
CA GLU A 75 -20.90 14.56 -11.22
C GLU A 75 -20.75 13.19 -11.90
N THR A 76 -19.52 12.77 -12.17
CA THR A 76 -19.22 11.55 -12.95
C THR A 76 -18.76 10.38 -12.09
N GLY A 77 -18.44 10.62 -10.81
CA GLY A 77 -17.88 9.60 -9.90
C GLY A 77 -16.48 9.11 -10.28
N LYS A 78 -15.86 9.66 -11.33
CA LYS A 78 -14.51 9.28 -11.79
C LYS A 78 -13.44 9.88 -10.90
N LEU A 79 -12.33 9.15 -10.72
CA LEU A 79 -11.17 9.63 -9.98
C LEU A 79 -10.49 10.77 -10.76
N GLU A 80 -10.49 11.99 -10.22
CA GLU A 80 -9.83 13.14 -10.84
C GLU A 80 -8.35 13.23 -10.42
N SER A 81 -8.10 12.93 -9.16
CA SER A 81 -6.75 12.89 -8.61
C SER A 81 -6.70 12.00 -7.39
N TYR A 82 -5.51 11.52 -7.09
CA TYR A 82 -5.24 10.76 -5.89
C TYR A 82 -4.04 11.34 -5.19
N ASN A 83 -4.24 11.74 -3.93
CA ASN A 83 -3.20 12.25 -3.08
C ASN A 83 -2.92 11.24 -1.97
N PHE A 84 -1.66 11.07 -1.60
CA PHE A 84 -1.32 10.34 -0.40
C PHE A 84 -0.18 11.00 0.37
N TYR A 85 -0.16 10.74 1.67
CA TYR A 85 0.86 11.23 2.58
C TYR A 85 1.43 10.09 3.41
N ILE A 86 2.75 10.08 3.61
CA ILE A 86 3.42 9.22 4.58
C ILE A 86 4.26 10.12 5.46
N GLN A 87 3.85 10.32 6.71
CA GLN A 87 4.35 11.41 7.55
C GLN A 87 4.44 11.05 9.03
N ASN A 88 5.31 11.73 9.75
CA ASN A 88 5.46 11.56 11.21
C ASN A 88 4.72 12.62 12.04
N TYR A 89 3.82 13.41 11.44
CA TYR A 89 3.08 14.49 12.09
C TYR A 89 1.74 14.77 11.42
N GLY A 90 0.93 15.67 11.98
CA GLY A 90 -0.26 16.22 11.32
C GLY A 90 -1.42 15.25 11.18
N TYR A 91 -1.50 14.25 12.07
CA TYR A 91 -2.59 13.28 12.15
C TYR A 91 -3.25 13.28 13.54
N GLU A 92 -4.47 12.76 13.65
CA GLU A 92 -5.22 12.73 14.90
C GLU A 92 -4.46 11.92 15.98
N GLY A 93 -4.16 12.56 17.11
CA GLY A 93 -3.36 11.97 18.19
C GLY A 93 -1.83 11.99 17.96
N GLY A 94 -1.35 12.50 16.82
CA GLY A 94 0.07 12.67 16.50
C GLY A 94 0.62 14.04 16.87
N PRO A 95 1.95 14.26 16.69
CA PRO A 95 2.54 15.58 16.85
C PRO A 95 2.03 16.54 15.77
N SER A 96 1.83 17.82 16.11
CA SER A 96 1.32 18.83 15.19
C SER A 96 2.33 19.28 14.13
N THR A 97 3.62 19.09 14.39
CA THR A 97 4.73 19.44 13.49
C THR A 97 5.72 18.29 13.41
N GLY A 98 6.36 18.14 12.26
CA GLY A 98 7.40 17.14 12.05
C GLY A 98 8.24 17.46 10.83
N ASP A 99 9.31 16.69 10.67
CA ASP A 99 10.35 16.97 9.68
C ASP A 99 10.28 16.03 8.46
N PHE A 100 9.48 14.97 8.53
CA PHE A 100 9.38 13.97 7.47
C PHE A 100 7.95 13.80 6.95
N GLN A 101 7.80 13.99 5.64
CA GLN A 101 6.60 13.72 4.87
C GLN A 101 6.99 13.33 3.45
N ILE A 102 6.40 12.24 2.96
CA ILE A 102 6.26 11.94 1.54
C ILE A 102 4.86 12.42 1.14
N TYR A 103 4.76 13.15 0.04
CA TYR A 103 3.52 13.55 -0.61
C TYR A 103 3.47 12.99 -2.02
N GLY A 104 2.50 12.13 -2.31
CA GLY A 104 2.26 11.58 -3.63
C GLY A 104 1.04 12.20 -4.29
N LEU A 105 1.13 12.44 -5.60
CA LEU A 105 0.04 12.92 -6.45
C LEU A 105 0.00 12.11 -7.74
N TYR A 106 -1.20 11.65 -8.09
CA TYR A 106 -1.50 11.00 -9.35
C TYR A 106 -2.78 11.58 -9.95
N GLN A 107 -2.81 11.80 -11.26
CA GLN A 107 -3.97 12.36 -11.97
C GLN A 107 -4.24 11.53 -13.23
N PRO A 108 -5.21 10.59 -13.18
CA PRO A 108 -5.46 9.66 -14.29
C PRO A 108 -5.98 10.33 -15.57
N ASP A 109 -6.71 11.45 -15.43
CA ASP A 109 -7.37 12.14 -16.54
C ASP A 109 -6.44 13.07 -17.34
N LEU A 110 -5.16 13.19 -16.95
CA LEU A 110 -4.19 13.90 -17.76
C LEU A 110 -3.91 13.15 -19.07
N PRO A 111 -3.36 13.82 -20.09
CA PRO A 111 -2.89 13.15 -21.30
C PRO A 111 -1.88 12.04 -20.99
N GLU A 112 -1.87 11.01 -21.84
CA GLU A 112 -0.86 9.96 -21.76
C GLU A 112 0.53 10.49 -22.06
N ILE A 113 1.48 10.03 -21.28
CA ILE A 113 2.89 10.40 -21.39
C ILE A 113 3.76 9.16 -21.46
N ILE A 114 4.94 9.32 -22.03
CA ILE A 114 6.02 8.34 -22.05
C ILE A 114 7.18 8.80 -21.17
N LEU A 115 8.15 7.92 -20.96
CA LEU A 115 9.31 8.23 -20.11
C LEU A 115 10.12 9.44 -20.63
N ASP A 116 10.14 9.66 -21.94
CA ASP A 116 10.82 10.80 -22.57
C ASP A 116 10.20 12.15 -22.18
N ASP A 117 8.87 12.20 -21.98
CA ASP A 117 8.20 13.43 -21.51
C ASP A 117 8.65 13.80 -20.09
N ILE A 118 8.89 12.79 -19.23
CA ILE A 118 9.45 13.02 -17.89
C ILE A 118 10.92 13.46 -17.98
N ALA A 119 11.65 12.99 -18.99
CA ALA A 119 13.06 13.33 -19.20
C ALA A 119 13.27 14.82 -19.52
N GLU A 120 12.23 15.57 -19.90
CA GLU A 120 12.29 17.03 -20.06
C GLU A 120 12.76 17.75 -18.78
N MET A 121 12.57 17.13 -17.61
CA MET A 121 13.14 17.65 -16.35
C MET A 121 14.67 17.85 -16.43
N LYS A 122 15.38 17.06 -17.25
CA LYS A 122 16.85 17.17 -17.44
C LYS A 122 17.25 18.50 -18.09
N ILE A 123 16.38 19.08 -18.91
CA ILE A 123 16.64 20.34 -19.62
C ILE A 123 15.99 21.54 -18.93
N ASP A 124 14.99 21.31 -18.07
CA ASP A 124 14.42 22.33 -17.16
C ASP A 124 15.36 22.63 -15.98
N THR A 125 16.46 23.29 -16.31
CA THR A 125 17.46 23.76 -15.34
C THR A 125 16.97 24.98 -14.54
N GLU A 126 15.83 25.58 -14.89
CA GLU A 126 15.25 26.68 -14.11
C GLU A 126 14.61 26.14 -12.83
N ASN A 127 13.89 25.02 -12.92
CA ASN A 127 13.16 24.46 -11.78
C ASN A 127 13.89 23.29 -11.11
N TYR A 128 14.79 22.59 -11.81
CA TYR A 128 15.39 21.36 -11.30
C TYR A 128 16.91 21.38 -11.30
N MET A 129 17.50 20.60 -10.40
CA MET A 129 18.92 20.28 -10.37
C MET A 129 19.14 18.83 -9.97
N ASN A 130 20.33 18.31 -10.31
CA ASN A 130 20.74 16.94 -9.99
C ASN A 130 19.77 15.87 -10.50
N VAL A 131 19.19 16.09 -11.69
CA VAL A 131 18.24 15.16 -12.31
C VAL A 131 18.95 13.85 -12.67
N LYS A 132 18.46 12.73 -12.15
CA LYS A 132 19.03 11.39 -12.37
C LYS A 132 17.92 10.38 -12.59
N GLU A 133 18.25 9.33 -13.33
CA GLU A 133 17.34 8.18 -13.47
C GLU A 133 17.08 7.56 -12.10
N PHE A 134 15.84 7.16 -11.87
CA PHE A 134 15.39 6.55 -10.64
C PHE A 134 14.39 5.44 -10.95
N SER A 135 14.36 4.43 -10.08
CA SER A 135 13.37 3.37 -10.16
C SER A 135 12.84 3.04 -8.76
N ALA A 136 11.53 2.87 -8.69
CA ALA A 136 10.81 2.46 -7.49
C ALA A 136 10.08 1.16 -7.84
N GLY A 137 10.64 0.02 -7.42
CA GLY A 137 10.18 -1.29 -7.88
C GLY A 137 10.21 -1.39 -9.41
N PRO A 138 9.09 -1.74 -10.07
CA PRO A 138 9.03 -1.83 -11.54
C PRO A 138 8.82 -0.47 -12.22
N LEU A 139 8.55 0.61 -11.49
CA LEU A 139 8.32 1.93 -12.08
C LEU A 139 9.64 2.63 -12.39
N GLN A 140 9.72 3.20 -13.59
CA GLN A 140 10.88 3.97 -14.07
C GLN A 140 10.55 5.46 -14.11
N GLY A 141 11.57 6.30 -13.93
CA GLY A 141 11.40 7.73 -13.90
C GLY A 141 12.68 8.48 -13.56
N TYR A 142 12.51 9.65 -12.96
CA TYR A 142 13.61 10.53 -12.59
C TYR A 142 13.47 11.05 -11.17
N GLU A 143 14.59 11.08 -10.45
CA GLU A 143 14.74 11.88 -9.24
C GLU A 143 15.31 13.25 -9.60
N ALA A 144 14.91 14.29 -8.87
CA ALA A 144 15.49 15.62 -8.95
C ALA A 144 15.37 16.36 -7.62
N GLN A 145 16.20 17.37 -7.45
CA GLN A 145 15.98 18.38 -6.42
C GLN A 145 15.26 19.58 -7.05
N GLN A 146 14.08 19.90 -6.54
CA GLN A 146 13.33 21.08 -6.97
C GLN A 146 13.91 22.33 -6.31
N LYS A 147 14.10 23.37 -7.12
CA LYS A 147 14.55 24.70 -6.66
C LYS A 147 13.36 25.50 -6.12
N GLY A 148 13.66 26.49 -5.27
CA GLY A 148 12.65 27.40 -4.71
C GLY A 148 12.92 27.72 -3.25
N GLU A 149 11.99 28.44 -2.61
CA GLU A 149 12.09 28.82 -1.19
C GLU A 149 12.09 27.62 -0.25
N ARG A 150 11.48 26.51 -0.67
CA ARG A 150 11.42 25.24 0.06
C ARG A 150 11.91 24.11 -0.83
N PRO A 151 13.23 23.93 -0.95
CA PRO A 151 13.79 22.86 -1.78
C PRO A 151 13.34 21.50 -1.23
N ASN A 152 12.94 20.62 -2.14
CA ASN A 152 12.49 19.27 -1.86
C ASN A 152 13.08 18.29 -2.87
N TYR A 153 13.08 17.01 -2.53
CA TYR A 153 13.33 15.95 -3.52
C TYR A 153 12.03 15.58 -4.16
N ILE A 154 12.04 15.43 -5.48
CA ILE A 154 10.92 14.94 -6.26
C ILE A 154 11.32 13.69 -7.03
N TYR A 155 10.36 12.79 -7.16
CA TYR A 155 10.45 11.58 -7.96
C TYR A 155 9.26 11.60 -8.90
N SER A 156 9.52 11.64 -10.20
CA SER A 156 8.50 11.57 -11.25
C SER A 156 8.59 10.20 -11.88
N LEU A 157 7.63 9.34 -11.59
CA LEU A 157 7.59 7.94 -12.00
C LEU A 157 6.48 7.71 -13.03
N LEU A 158 6.76 6.93 -14.07
CA LEU A 158 5.76 6.55 -15.07
C LEU A 158 4.92 5.38 -14.53
N LEU A 159 3.65 5.63 -14.27
CA LEU A 159 2.65 4.64 -13.84
C LEU A 159 1.47 4.68 -14.80
N ASN A 160 1.15 3.57 -15.46
CA ASN A 160 0.01 3.44 -16.38
C ASN A 160 -0.07 4.58 -17.44
N GLY A 161 1.08 4.94 -18.02
CA GLY A 161 1.15 6.01 -19.02
C GLY A 161 0.91 7.42 -18.44
N ARG A 162 1.05 7.62 -17.13
CA ARG A 162 0.86 8.90 -16.44
C ARG A 162 1.97 9.15 -15.42
N ILE A 163 2.12 10.40 -14.98
CA ILE A 163 3.09 10.77 -13.94
C ILE A 163 2.50 10.49 -12.55
N LEU A 164 3.13 9.57 -11.81
CA LEU A 164 3.07 9.54 -10.36
C LEU A 164 4.18 10.46 -9.83
N ARG A 165 3.79 11.62 -9.29
CA ARG A 165 4.73 12.59 -8.72
C ARG A 165 4.80 12.42 -7.22
N ILE A 166 5.99 12.24 -6.68
CA ILE A 166 6.24 12.07 -5.25
C ILE A 166 7.23 13.14 -4.80
N ALA A 167 6.87 13.94 -3.80
CA ALA A 167 7.71 14.94 -3.19
C ALA A 167 8.07 14.56 -1.74
N VAL A 168 9.26 14.92 -1.29
CA VAL A 168 9.75 14.66 0.07
C VAL A 168 10.02 15.99 0.78
N SER A 169 9.38 16.20 1.92
CA SER A 169 9.52 17.43 2.70
C SER A 169 10.95 17.68 3.16
N GLN A 170 11.30 18.95 3.30
CA GLN A 170 12.61 19.43 3.79
C GLN A 170 13.76 18.70 3.10
N GLY A 171 14.18 19.11 1.89
CA GLY A 171 15.14 18.39 1.02
C GLY A 171 16.56 18.10 1.58
N THR A 172 16.64 17.43 2.73
CA THR A 172 17.80 16.95 3.46
C THR A 172 18.18 15.56 2.97
N ALA A 173 19.44 15.18 3.17
CA ALA A 173 19.92 13.87 2.76
C ALA A 173 19.25 12.74 3.57
N GLU A 174 18.97 12.99 4.84
CA GLU A 174 18.31 12.06 5.75
C GLU A 174 16.89 11.74 5.27
N ASN A 175 16.10 12.76 4.94
CA ASN A 175 14.74 12.57 4.42
C ASN A 175 14.75 11.89 3.06
N LYS A 176 15.72 12.21 2.18
CA LYS A 176 15.90 11.51 0.90
C LYS A 176 16.11 10.02 1.12
N ILE A 177 17.05 9.65 1.99
CA ILE A 177 17.39 8.24 2.27
C ILE A 177 16.19 7.51 2.86
N ALA A 178 15.50 8.11 3.83
CA ALA A 178 14.30 7.52 4.44
C ALA A 178 13.18 7.32 3.41
N ALA A 179 12.92 8.32 2.57
CA ALA A 179 11.91 8.23 1.53
C ALA A 179 12.26 7.17 0.48
N GLU A 180 13.50 7.13 -0.01
CA GLU A 180 13.93 6.10 -0.95
C GLU A 180 13.83 4.69 -0.39
N LYS A 181 14.07 4.49 0.91
CA LYS A 181 13.89 3.19 1.55
C LYS A 181 12.44 2.72 1.38
N ILE A 182 11.47 3.61 1.57
CA ILE A 182 10.05 3.32 1.36
C ILE A 182 9.74 3.13 -0.13
N LEU A 183 10.17 4.06 -1.00
CA LEU A 183 9.88 4.01 -2.44
C LEU A 183 10.46 2.76 -3.12
N LYS A 184 11.60 2.25 -2.67
CA LYS A 184 12.19 1.01 -3.21
C LYS A 184 11.37 -0.24 -2.88
N THR A 185 10.43 -0.16 -1.95
CA THR A 185 9.47 -1.25 -1.66
C THR A 185 8.24 -1.22 -2.56
N LEU A 186 8.12 -0.22 -3.43
CA LEU A 186 6.97 -0.06 -4.31
C LEU A 186 6.77 -1.32 -5.14
N LYS A 187 5.56 -1.88 -5.06
CA LYS A 187 5.10 -2.91 -5.97
C LYS A 187 3.97 -2.32 -6.79
N VAL A 188 4.00 -2.55 -8.09
CA VAL A 188 2.79 -2.45 -8.90
C VAL A 188 2.03 -3.73 -8.63
N LEU A 189 0.90 -3.61 -7.94
CA LEU A 189 -0.06 -4.69 -7.84
C LEU A 189 -0.52 -4.92 -9.26
N GLN A 190 -0.57 -6.18 -9.70
CA GLN A 190 -0.82 -6.52 -11.09
C GLN A 190 -2.02 -5.72 -11.62
N THR A 191 -1.73 -4.63 -12.36
CA THR A 191 -2.65 -4.13 -13.36
C THR A 191 -2.67 -5.25 -14.34
N VAL A 192 -3.73 -6.05 -14.31
CA VAL A 192 -3.89 -7.01 -15.37
C VAL A 192 -3.91 -6.16 -16.63
N GLN A 193 -2.87 -6.31 -17.45
CA GLN A 193 -2.82 -5.68 -18.74
C GLN A 193 -4.06 -6.16 -19.49
N VAL A 194 -5.00 -5.24 -19.65
CA VAL A 194 -6.11 -5.36 -20.60
C VAL A 194 -5.46 -5.24 -21.98
N GLY A 195 -4.83 -6.32 -22.44
CA GLY A 195 -4.49 -6.46 -23.85
C GLY A 195 -5.80 -6.72 -24.58
N GLU A 196 -6.29 -5.76 -25.37
CA GLU A 196 -7.28 -5.85 -26.47
C GLU A 196 -8.32 -7.01 -26.44
N GLY A 197 -8.78 -7.40 -25.25
CA GLY A 197 -9.44 -8.70 -25.08
C GLY A 197 -10.14 -8.88 -23.74
N ALA A 198 -10.37 -7.80 -23.00
CA ALA A 198 -11.28 -7.83 -21.85
C ALA A 198 -12.62 -8.39 -22.33
N GLU A 199 -13.02 -9.52 -21.75
CA GLU A 199 -14.29 -10.15 -22.06
C GLU A 199 -15.40 -9.43 -21.31
N VAL A 200 -16.39 -8.94 -22.05
CA VAL A 200 -17.63 -8.41 -21.46
C VAL A 200 -18.55 -9.61 -21.20
N PRO A 201 -19.13 -9.76 -20.00
CA PRO A 201 -20.11 -10.79 -19.75
C PRO A 201 -21.35 -10.61 -20.65
N GLU A 202 -21.46 -11.37 -21.75
CA GLU A 202 -22.72 -11.45 -22.52
C GLU A 202 -23.73 -12.31 -21.75
N MET A 203 -24.38 -11.76 -20.72
CA MET A 203 -25.48 -12.45 -20.05
C MET A 203 -26.57 -11.49 -19.55
N GLY A 204 -27.57 -11.24 -20.39
CA GLY A 204 -28.93 -10.83 -19.98
C GLY A 204 -29.11 -9.48 -19.28
N GLY A 205 -28.00 -8.78 -19.01
CA GLY A 205 -27.79 -7.35 -19.25
C GLY A 205 -28.45 -6.37 -18.29
N VAL A 206 -28.06 -6.34 -17.01
CA VAL A 206 -28.34 -5.18 -16.13
C VAL A 206 -27.06 -4.41 -15.81
N PHE A 207 -25.89 -5.05 -15.91
CA PHE A 207 -24.60 -4.43 -15.65
C PHE A 207 -23.51 -5.09 -16.49
N ASN A 208 -22.42 -4.35 -16.68
CA ASN A 208 -21.16 -4.81 -17.24
C ASN A 208 -20.03 -4.52 -16.25
N PHE A 209 -18.95 -5.28 -16.39
CA PHE A 209 -17.65 -5.01 -15.77
C PHE A 209 -16.58 -5.75 -16.57
N THR A 210 -15.34 -5.29 -16.48
CA THR A 210 -14.20 -5.99 -17.08
C THR A 210 -13.49 -6.85 -16.05
N TYR A 211 -12.87 -7.92 -16.53
CA TYR A 211 -12.06 -8.80 -15.72
C TYR A 211 -10.82 -9.28 -16.51
N PRO A 212 -9.81 -9.82 -15.83
CA PRO A 212 -8.58 -10.23 -16.47
C PRO A 212 -8.72 -11.29 -17.58
N ASN A 213 -7.97 -11.14 -18.66
CA ASN A 213 -7.93 -12.15 -19.73
C ASN A 213 -7.49 -13.52 -19.20
N GLY A 214 -8.13 -14.57 -19.72
CA GLY A 214 -7.84 -15.96 -19.34
C GLY A 214 -8.46 -16.39 -18.00
N TRP A 215 -9.17 -15.49 -17.30
CA TRP A 215 -9.99 -15.88 -16.17
C TRP A 215 -11.29 -16.51 -16.65
N LYS A 216 -11.84 -17.41 -15.84
CA LYS A 216 -13.04 -18.16 -16.19
C LYS A 216 -14.28 -17.47 -15.64
N LEU A 217 -15.16 -17.05 -16.53
CA LEU A 217 -16.49 -16.56 -16.20
C LEU A 217 -17.47 -17.73 -15.97
N SER A 218 -18.26 -17.65 -14.90
CA SER A 218 -19.38 -18.56 -14.64
C SER A 218 -20.62 -17.80 -14.17
N LYS A 219 -21.79 -18.36 -14.54
CA LYS A 219 -23.09 -17.88 -14.05
C LYS A 219 -23.45 -18.62 -12.77
N GLU A 220 -23.84 -17.86 -11.75
CA GLU A 220 -24.43 -18.39 -10.52
C GLU A 220 -25.89 -17.97 -10.39
N ILE A 221 -26.65 -18.64 -9.53
CA ILE A 221 -28.11 -18.45 -9.38
C ILE A 221 -28.49 -16.99 -9.14
N ASN A 222 -27.65 -16.23 -8.41
CA ASN A 222 -27.90 -14.82 -8.08
C ASN A 222 -26.71 -13.92 -8.41
N GLY A 223 -25.85 -14.33 -9.34
CA GLY A 223 -24.65 -13.56 -9.61
C GLY A 223 -23.84 -14.06 -10.77
N VAL A 224 -22.75 -13.35 -10.98
CA VAL A 224 -21.71 -13.68 -11.94
C VAL A 224 -20.42 -13.82 -11.16
N VAL A 225 -19.66 -14.87 -11.47
CA VAL A 225 -18.40 -15.18 -10.80
C VAL A 225 -17.31 -15.27 -11.87
N VAL A 226 -16.14 -14.74 -11.55
CA VAL A 226 -14.93 -14.80 -12.36
C VAL A 226 -13.81 -15.35 -11.50
N THR A 227 -13.19 -16.44 -11.93
CA THR A 227 -12.13 -17.11 -11.17
C THR A 227 -10.79 -17.05 -11.89
N SER A 228 -9.71 -16.86 -11.14
CA SER A 228 -8.35 -16.86 -11.67
C SER A 228 -7.93 -18.23 -12.22
N PRO A 229 -6.89 -18.32 -13.07
CA PRO A 229 -6.46 -19.59 -13.68
C PRO A 229 -5.97 -20.64 -12.67
N ASP A 230 -5.44 -20.18 -11.54
CA ASP A 230 -4.95 -20.98 -10.41
C ASP A 230 -6.03 -21.23 -9.34
N TYR A 231 -7.29 -20.85 -9.60
CA TYR A 231 -8.39 -21.00 -8.65
C TYR A 231 -8.63 -22.45 -8.23
N GLN A 232 -8.56 -22.71 -6.92
CA GLN A 232 -8.85 -24.01 -6.31
C GLN A 232 -9.67 -23.86 -5.03
N ILE A 233 -10.68 -24.70 -4.87
CA ILE A 233 -11.48 -24.80 -3.65
C ILE A 233 -11.31 -26.17 -2.99
N SER A 234 -11.41 -26.18 -1.68
CA SER A 234 -11.39 -27.42 -0.90
C SER A 234 -12.54 -28.35 -1.31
N GLU A 235 -12.24 -29.64 -1.42
CA GLU A 235 -13.25 -30.64 -1.72
C GLU A 235 -14.32 -30.69 -0.61
N GLY A 236 -15.58 -30.46 -0.97
CA GLY A 236 -16.72 -30.51 -0.05
C GLY A 236 -16.88 -29.29 0.87
N PHE A 237 -16.01 -28.29 0.80
CA PHE A 237 -16.11 -27.06 1.61
C PHE A 237 -16.01 -25.82 0.74
N PRO A 238 -16.72 -24.73 1.07
CA PRO A 238 -16.61 -23.49 0.33
C PRO A 238 -15.36 -22.72 0.77
N VAL A 239 -14.18 -23.35 0.88
CA VAL A 239 -12.90 -22.74 1.28
C VAL A 239 -12.02 -22.57 0.05
N LEU A 240 -11.45 -21.38 -0.14
CA LEU A 240 -10.53 -21.08 -1.24
C LEU A 240 -9.11 -21.47 -0.82
N GLU A 241 -8.49 -22.38 -1.57
CA GLU A 241 -7.15 -22.89 -1.30
C GLU A 241 -6.09 -22.15 -2.11
N GLU A 242 -6.41 -21.78 -3.36
CA GLU A 242 -5.50 -21.09 -4.27
C GLU A 242 -6.27 -20.13 -5.19
N GLY A 243 -5.58 -19.12 -5.69
CA GLY A 243 -6.12 -18.14 -6.63
C GLY A 243 -7.02 -17.06 -6.02
N ALA A 244 -7.98 -16.62 -6.82
CA ALA A 244 -8.90 -15.53 -6.53
C ALA A 244 -10.27 -15.74 -7.19
N GLU A 245 -11.30 -15.18 -6.55
CA GLU A 245 -12.66 -15.13 -7.08
C GLU A 245 -13.16 -13.68 -7.04
N LEU A 246 -13.57 -13.14 -8.18
CA LEU A 246 -14.36 -11.92 -8.28
C LEU A 246 -15.81 -12.29 -8.50
N ALA A 247 -16.74 -11.59 -7.87
CA ALA A 247 -18.15 -11.87 -8.08
C ALA A 247 -19.01 -10.61 -7.96
N VAL A 248 -20.11 -10.60 -8.71
CA VAL A 248 -21.21 -9.65 -8.55
C VAL A 248 -22.45 -10.44 -8.19
N TYR A 249 -22.92 -10.31 -6.95
CA TYR A 249 -24.19 -10.87 -6.52
C TYR A 249 -25.28 -9.80 -6.48
N THR A 250 -26.50 -10.22 -6.79
CA THR A 250 -27.68 -9.36 -6.70
C THR A 250 -28.71 -9.97 -5.77
N LYS A 251 -29.37 -9.13 -4.98
CA LYS A 251 -30.44 -9.56 -4.08
C LYS A 251 -31.51 -8.47 -3.99
N LYS A 252 -32.78 -8.84 -4.16
CA LYS A 252 -33.88 -7.89 -3.91
C LYS A 252 -33.91 -7.50 -2.44
N THR A 253 -34.12 -6.22 -2.20
CA THR A 253 -34.19 -5.65 -0.86
C THR A 253 -35.29 -4.61 -0.78
N THR A 254 -35.89 -4.50 0.40
CA THR A 254 -36.90 -3.49 0.75
C THR A 254 -36.28 -2.31 1.51
N VAL A 255 -35.00 -2.43 1.86
CA VAL A 255 -34.23 -1.44 2.58
C VAL A 255 -33.80 -0.33 1.63
N ALA A 256 -33.88 0.93 2.08
CA ALA A 256 -33.64 2.09 1.21
C ALA A 256 -32.15 2.38 0.99
N THR A 257 -31.30 2.09 1.98
CA THR A 257 -29.87 2.43 1.93
C THR A 257 -28.99 1.25 2.31
N ILE A 258 -27.78 1.20 1.76
CA ILE A 258 -26.83 0.14 2.09
C ILE A 258 -26.41 0.18 3.57
N ASN A 259 -26.28 1.38 4.15
CA ASN A 259 -25.97 1.54 5.56
C ASN A 259 -27.01 0.89 6.47
N GLU A 260 -28.30 1.07 6.16
CA GLU A 260 -29.38 0.43 6.88
C GLU A 260 -29.32 -1.10 6.74
N ASP A 261 -29.11 -1.62 5.53
CA ASP A 261 -29.02 -3.08 5.27
C ASP A 261 -27.87 -3.71 6.06
N LEU A 262 -26.70 -3.07 6.03
CA LEU A 262 -25.51 -3.52 6.74
C LEU A 262 -25.66 -3.45 8.26
N SER A 263 -26.39 -2.45 8.78
CA SER A 263 -26.63 -2.29 10.22
C SER A 263 -27.64 -3.30 10.77
N ASN A 264 -28.60 -3.72 9.94
CA ASN A 264 -29.63 -4.70 10.31
C ASN A 264 -29.12 -6.15 10.28
N ASN A 265 -28.02 -6.42 9.56
CA ASN A 265 -27.46 -7.76 9.46
C ASN A 265 -26.50 -8.07 10.64
N PRO A 266 -26.73 -9.14 11.43
CA PRO A 266 -25.95 -9.46 12.63
C PRO A 266 -24.46 -9.71 12.42
N ILE A 267 -24.06 -10.06 11.19
CA ILE A 267 -22.66 -10.31 10.82
C ILE A 267 -22.02 -9.01 10.38
N THR A 268 -22.60 -8.33 9.39
CA THR A 268 -22.00 -7.12 8.84
C THR A 268 -22.03 -5.94 9.80
N SER A 269 -23.02 -5.86 10.69
CA SER A 269 -23.12 -4.81 11.72
C SER A 269 -21.90 -4.76 12.64
N LYS A 270 -21.18 -5.87 12.82
CA LYS A 270 -20.03 -5.99 13.71
C LYS A 270 -18.68 -5.69 13.03
N ILE A 271 -18.67 -5.49 11.72
CA ILE A 271 -17.44 -5.25 10.96
C ILE A 271 -16.94 -3.81 11.21
N PRO A 272 -15.75 -3.60 11.78
CA PRO A 272 -15.30 -2.27 12.20
C PRO A 272 -14.70 -1.41 11.08
N ASN A 273 -14.22 -2.02 10.00
CA ASN A 273 -13.45 -1.37 8.93
C ASN A 273 -14.29 -1.01 7.69
N LYS A 274 -15.47 -0.41 7.89
CA LYS A 274 -16.29 0.08 6.79
C LYS A 274 -15.79 1.43 6.30
N VAL A 275 -15.73 1.60 4.99
CA VAL A 275 -15.30 2.84 4.32
C VAL A 275 -16.33 3.20 3.26
N ASP A 276 -16.73 4.46 3.22
CA ASP A 276 -17.58 4.99 2.15
C ASP A 276 -16.80 5.04 0.82
N THR A 277 -17.46 4.64 -0.27
CA THR A 277 -16.89 4.67 -1.62
C THR A 277 -18.00 4.91 -2.66
N ILE A 278 -17.65 4.98 -3.94
CA ILE A 278 -18.59 5.16 -5.05
C ILE A 278 -18.30 4.12 -6.11
N VAL A 279 -19.34 3.44 -6.58
CA VAL A 279 -19.28 2.49 -7.71
C VAL A 279 -20.46 2.73 -8.63
N ALA A 280 -20.23 2.92 -9.93
CA ALA A 280 -21.27 3.24 -10.92
C ALA A 280 -22.24 4.35 -10.44
N GLU A 281 -21.68 5.46 -9.96
CA GLU A 281 -22.41 6.62 -9.43
C GLU A 281 -23.30 6.32 -8.20
N GLN A 282 -23.16 5.14 -7.59
CA GLN A 282 -23.89 4.76 -6.38
C GLN A 282 -23.00 4.90 -5.15
N ASN A 283 -23.56 5.49 -4.08
CA ASN A 283 -22.93 5.45 -2.76
C ASN A 283 -22.84 4.00 -2.29
N ALA A 284 -21.60 3.55 -2.07
CA ALA A 284 -21.27 2.19 -1.72
C ALA A 284 -20.48 2.13 -0.41
N ILE A 285 -20.50 0.97 0.23
CA ILE A 285 -19.72 0.70 1.44
C ILE A 285 -18.77 -0.45 1.14
N ARG A 286 -17.48 -0.18 1.34
CA ARG A 286 -16.42 -1.18 1.25
C ARG A 286 -16.00 -1.65 2.64
N TYR A 287 -15.74 -2.94 2.78
CA TYR A 287 -15.23 -3.52 4.02
C TYR A 287 -14.55 -4.87 3.77
N GLU A 288 -13.74 -5.32 4.72
CA GLU A 288 -13.20 -6.69 4.70
C GLU A 288 -14.05 -7.62 5.56
N TYR A 289 -14.20 -8.84 5.09
CA TYR A 289 -15.03 -9.88 5.66
C TYR A 289 -14.19 -11.15 5.86
N GLY A 290 -14.19 -11.66 7.09
CA GLY A 290 -13.54 -12.92 7.45
C GLY A 290 -14.51 -13.79 8.26
N TYR A 291 -15.04 -14.86 7.67
CA TYR A 291 -15.94 -15.78 8.36
C TYR A 291 -15.91 -17.18 7.75
N GLU A 292 -15.90 -18.23 8.59
CA GLU A 292 -15.94 -19.65 8.18
C GLU A 292 -14.98 -20.02 7.03
N GLY A 293 -13.74 -19.51 7.05
CA GLY A 293 -12.73 -19.82 6.02
C GLY A 293 -12.93 -19.05 4.70
N VAL A 294 -13.78 -18.02 4.70
CA VAL A 294 -13.91 -17.04 3.63
C VAL A 294 -13.23 -15.75 4.07
N ASN A 295 -12.17 -15.36 3.35
CA ASN A 295 -11.61 -14.03 3.42
C ASN A 295 -12.01 -13.28 2.14
N ALA A 296 -12.60 -12.10 2.29
CA ALA A 296 -13.05 -11.31 1.15
C ALA A 296 -13.01 -9.80 1.40
N VAL A 297 -12.79 -9.04 0.34
CA VAL A 297 -13.16 -7.62 0.27
C VAL A 297 -14.54 -7.53 -0.37
N MET A 298 -15.43 -6.78 0.27
CA MET A 298 -16.79 -6.54 -0.18
C MET A 298 -16.95 -5.07 -0.51
N THR A 299 -17.60 -4.75 -1.63
CA THR A 299 -18.11 -3.41 -1.94
C THR A 299 -19.58 -3.56 -2.29
N GLU A 300 -20.46 -2.97 -1.47
CA GLU A 300 -21.90 -3.16 -1.58
C GLU A 300 -22.63 -1.82 -1.73
N PHE A 301 -23.72 -1.82 -2.49
CA PHE A 301 -24.61 -0.67 -2.63
C PHE A 301 -26.03 -1.12 -3.00
N ILE A 302 -27.00 -0.20 -2.93
CA ILE A 302 -28.40 -0.45 -3.32
C ILE A 302 -28.78 0.49 -4.45
N LYS A 303 -29.34 -0.07 -5.53
CA LYS A 303 -29.95 0.67 -6.64
C LYS A 303 -31.29 0.03 -7.00
N ASP A 304 -32.34 0.86 -7.12
CA ASP A 304 -33.68 0.44 -7.57
C ASP A 304 -34.23 -0.81 -6.84
N GLY A 305 -34.12 -0.84 -5.51
CA GLY A 305 -34.60 -1.96 -4.67
C GLY A 305 -33.80 -3.26 -4.85
N THR A 306 -32.60 -3.17 -5.42
CA THR A 306 -31.67 -4.30 -5.61
C THR A 306 -30.35 -3.97 -4.92
N LYS A 307 -29.95 -4.85 -4.01
CA LYS A 307 -28.61 -4.84 -3.42
C LYS A 307 -27.64 -5.50 -4.41
N TYR A 308 -26.55 -4.81 -4.67
CA TYR A 308 -25.40 -5.31 -5.42
C TYR A 308 -24.26 -5.54 -4.44
N SER A 309 -23.67 -6.73 -4.51
CA SER A 309 -22.53 -7.14 -3.69
C SER A 309 -21.39 -7.53 -4.60
N LEU A 310 -20.45 -6.61 -4.80
CA LEU A 310 -19.22 -6.86 -5.53
C LEU A 310 -18.22 -7.43 -4.53
N ARG A 311 -17.66 -8.60 -4.84
CA ARG A 311 -16.84 -9.39 -3.92
C ARG A 311 -15.52 -9.74 -4.57
N TYR A 312 -14.46 -9.65 -3.80
CA TYR A 312 -13.18 -10.27 -4.08
C TYR A 312 -12.81 -11.23 -2.96
N ARG A 313 -12.74 -12.52 -3.26
CA ARG A 313 -12.31 -13.56 -2.34
C ARG A 313 -10.83 -13.90 -2.54
N PHE A 314 -10.10 -14.05 -1.43
CA PHE A 314 -8.67 -14.34 -1.41
C PHE A 314 -8.31 -15.36 -0.32
N VAL A 315 -7.13 -15.98 -0.43
CA VAL A 315 -6.65 -17.00 0.52
C VAL A 315 -6.04 -16.35 1.76
N GLY A 316 -5.13 -15.40 1.55
CA GLY A 316 -4.44 -14.63 2.60
C GLY A 316 -3.80 -13.36 2.03
N GLU A 317 -3.09 -12.57 2.85
CA GLU A 317 -2.60 -11.23 2.47
C GLU A 317 -1.74 -11.21 1.19
N ASN A 318 -0.91 -12.23 0.94
CA ASN A 318 -0.14 -12.30 -0.30
C ASN A 318 -1.04 -12.43 -1.55
N SER A 319 -2.06 -13.30 -1.49
CA SER A 319 -3.05 -13.48 -2.56
C SER A 319 -3.91 -12.23 -2.71
N LYS A 320 -4.31 -11.62 -1.58
CA LYS A 320 -5.01 -10.32 -1.52
C LYS A 320 -4.28 -9.26 -2.32
N SER A 321 -3.00 -9.04 -2.03
CA SER A 321 -2.17 -8.08 -2.75
C SER A 321 -1.99 -8.45 -4.22
N ALA A 322 -1.82 -9.74 -4.54
CA ALA A 322 -1.59 -10.20 -5.91
C ALA A 322 -2.76 -9.89 -6.85
N TYR A 323 -4.01 -10.09 -6.40
CA TYR A 323 -5.19 -9.93 -7.25
C TYR A 323 -6.06 -8.71 -6.92
N MET A 324 -5.65 -7.85 -5.98
CA MET A 324 -6.38 -6.61 -5.67
C MET A 324 -6.59 -5.75 -6.91
N GLY A 325 -5.57 -5.63 -7.77
CA GLY A 325 -5.69 -4.85 -9.01
C GLY A 325 -6.83 -5.32 -9.92
N ALA A 326 -7.09 -6.63 -9.97
CA ALA A 326 -8.22 -7.17 -10.73
C ALA A 326 -9.58 -6.80 -10.10
N TYR A 327 -9.65 -6.74 -8.76
CA TYR A 327 -10.85 -6.29 -8.07
C TYR A 327 -11.12 -4.80 -8.27
N GLU A 328 -10.09 -3.95 -8.14
CA GLU A 328 -10.22 -2.51 -8.39
C GLU A 328 -10.66 -2.22 -9.82
N GLU A 329 -10.13 -2.97 -10.79
CA GLU A 329 -10.53 -2.86 -12.19
C GLU A 329 -12.00 -3.24 -12.39
N MET A 330 -12.47 -4.32 -11.75
CA MET A 330 -13.88 -4.68 -11.76
C MET A 330 -14.74 -3.53 -11.22
N LEU A 331 -14.36 -2.90 -10.10
CA LEU A 331 -15.11 -1.78 -9.54
C LEU A 331 -15.11 -0.55 -10.47
N ARG A 332 -13.96 -0.22 -11.05
CA ARG A 332 -13.75 0.95 -11.91
C ARG A 332 -14.54 0.85 -13.21
N THR A 333 -14.68 -0.36 -13.75
CA THR A 333 -15.35 -0.63 -15.02
C THR A 333 -16.78 -1.12 -14.84
N PHE A 334 -17.25 -1.24 -13.59
CA PHE A 334 -18.62 -1.61 -13.31
C PHE A 334 -19.57 -0.52 -13.79
N GLU A 335 -20.51 -0.86 -14.64
CA GLU A 335 -21.52 0.06 -15.17
C GLU A 335 -22.88 -0.64 -15.31
N PHE A 336 -23.95 0.15 -15.24
CA PHE A 336 -25.30 -0.34 -15.55
C PHE A 336 -25.57 -0.25 -17.05
N LEU A 337 -26.31 -1.22 -17.57
CA LEU A 337 -26.75 -1.30 -18.97
C LEU A 337 -28.08 -0.61 -19.23
#